data_AF-A0A075I269-F1
#
_entry.id   AF-A0A075I269-F1
#
_cell.length_a   1.000
_cell.length_b   1.000
_cell.length_c   1.000
_cell.angle_alpha   90.00
_cell.angle_beta   90.00
_cell.angle_gamma   90.00
#
_symmetry.space_group_name_H-M   'P 1'
#
loop_
_entity.id
_entity.type
_entity.pdbx_description
1 polymer ?
#
loop_
_entity_poly.entity_id
_entity_poly.type
_entity_poly.pdbx_seq_one_letter_code
_entity_poly.pdbx_strand_id
1 'polypeptide(L)'
;MTSTLAGCTGGDPDGEEIDDNPIVGDWYMAESLELEINQDGTVWSSPDENGSWSTEGDYLHLYFENGPHTFRFTIEGGWLWLTNSGVDGCIVFAPEMINEDEFEDRKPQILEEGNLEGLCG
;
A
#
# COMPACT_ATOMS: atom_id res chain seq x y z
N MET A 1 21.23 13.48 -15.22
CA MET A 1 20.29 12.40 -15.57
C MET A 1 19.65 12.00 -14.26
N THR A 2 18.39 12.32 -14.09
CA THR A 2 17.63 12.05 -12.87
C THR A 2 17.26 10.58 -12.91
N SER A 3 17.90 9.75 -12.09
CA SER A 3 17.44 8.38 -11.86
C SER A 3 16.15 8.46 -11.07
N THR A 4 15.03 8.12 -11.68
CA THR A 4 13.80 7.79 -10.96
C THR A 4 14.06 6.43 -10.32
N LEU A 5 14.45 6.39 -9.03
CA LEU A 5 14.64 5.13 -8.33
C LEU A 5 13.25 4.55 -8.00
N ALA A 6 12.89 3.48 -8.67
CA ALA A 6 11.89 2.53 -8.19
C ALA A 6 12.35 1.99 -6.82
N GLY A 7 11.45 1.89 -5.84
CA GLY A 7 11.77 1.34 -4.51
C GLY A 7 12.70 2.17 -3.63
N CYS A 8 13.03 3.42 -3.96
CA CYS A 8 13.78 4.28 -3.03
C CYS A 8 13.01 5.58 -2.78
N THR A 9 12.57 5.74 -1.53
CA THR A 9 12.43 7.06 -0.95
C THR A 9 13.73 7.83 -1.19
N GLY A 10 13.61 9.12 -1.51
CA GLY A 10 14.73 9.95 -1.94
C GLY A 10 15.96 9.77 -1.07
N GLY A 11 17.09 9.45 -1.71
CA GLY A 11 18.33 9.19 -1.00
C GLY A 11 18.79 10.38 -0.17
N ASP A 12 19.20 10.09 1.05
CA ASP A 12 20.17 10.94 1.75
C ASP A 12 21.58 10.59 1.22
N PRO A 13 22.38 11.57 0.76
CA PRO A 13 23.75 11.33 0.30
C PRO A 13 24.73 10.91 1.42
N ASP A 14 24.32 10.97 2.69
CA ASP A 14 25.14 10.65 3.86
C ASP A 14 24.97 9.21 4.38
N GLY A 15 24.18 8.37 3.70
CA GLY A 15 24.21 6.91 3.92
C GLY A 15 23.66 6.45 5.27
N GLU A 16 22.60 7.10 5.76
CA GLU A 16 21.81 6.56 6.87
C GLU A 16 20.88 5.44 6.38
N GLU A 17 20.59 4.50 7.29
CA GLU A 17 19.91 3.23 7.01
C GLU A 17 18.60 3.46 6.25
N ILE A 18 18.33 2.58 5.27
CA ILE A 18 17.10 2.60 4.49
C ILE A 18 15.96 2.38 5.49
N ASP A 19 15.27 3.45 5.84
CA ASP A 19 14.04 3.43 6.63
C ASP A 19 13.11 2.43 5.94
N ASP A 20 12.74 1.34 6.63
CA ASP A 20 11.78 0.37 6.12
C ASP A 20 10.49 1.13 5.81
N ASN A 21 10.18 1.32 4.52
CA ASN A 21 8.96 2.02 4.14
C ASN A 21 7.79 1.20 4.67
N PRO A 22 6.89 1.77 5.51
CA PRO A 22 5.88 0.99 6.22
C PRO A 22 4.91 0.26 5.27
N ILE A 23 4.89 0.64 3.99
CA ILE A 23 4.09 0.00 2.95
C ILE A 23 4.66 -1.33 2.44
N VAL A 24 5.94 -1.62 2.71
CA VAL A 24 6.58 -2.89 2.35
C VAL A 24 5.98 -4.01 3.19
N GLY A 25 5.51 -5.06 2.54
CA GLY A 25 4.89 -6.21 3.18
C GLY A 25 3.84 -6.91 2.33
N ASP A 26 3.22 -7.90 2.94
CA ASP A 26 2.15 -8.71 2.38
C ASP A 26 0.80 -8.14 2.85
N TRP A 27 -0.09 -7.91 1.89
CA TRP A 27 -1.36 -7.25 2.13
C TRP A 27 -2.51 -8.14 1.66
N TYR A 28 -3.38 -8.48 2.61
CA TYR A 28 -4.42 -9.49 2.45
C TYR A 28 -5.82 -8.88 2.45
N MET A 29 -6.70 -9.43 1.63
CA MET A 29 -8.15 -9.29 1.79
C MET A 29 -8.68 -10.59 2.37
N ALA A 30 -8.93 -10.58 3.68
CA ALA A 30 -9.21 -11.78 4.46
C ALA A 30 -8.16 -12.88 4.20
N GLU A 31 -8.56 -13.99 3.59
CA GLU A 31 -7.70 -15.16 3.37
C GLU A 31 -6.89 -15.08 2.06
N SER A 32 -7.08 -14.02 1.26
CA SER A 32 -6.44 -13.85 -0.04
C SER A 32 -5.28 -12.86 0.03
N LEU A 33 -4.10 -13.25 -0.46
CA LEU A 33 -3.00 -12.32 -0.72
C LEU A 33 -3.33 -11.52 -1.98
N GLU A 34 -3.50 -10.21 -1.84
CA GLU A 34 -3.91 -9.32 -2.94
C GLU A 34 -2.78 -8.39 -3.39
N LEU A 35 -1.81 -8.11 -2.52
CA LEU A 35 -0.69 -7.24 -2.85
C LEU A 35 0.55 -7.61 -2.02
N GLU A 36 1.68 -7.83 -2.70
CA GLU A 36 2.99 -8.02 -2.08
C GLU A 36 3.89 -6.88 -2.57
N ILE A 37 4.31 -6.01 -1.65
CA ILE A 37 5.19 -4.87 -1.94
C ILE A 37 6.56 -5.17 -1.35
N ASN A 38 7.55 -5.36 -2.23
CA ASN A 38 8.89 -5.74 -1.84
C ASN A 38 9.83 -4.54 -1.71
N GLN A 39 10.77 -4.62 -0.76
CA GLN A 39 11.79 -3.59 -0.53
C GLN A 39 12.72 -3.36 -1.74
N ASP A 40 12.80 -4.33 -2.65
CA ASP A 40 13.59 -4.22 -3.88
C ASP A 40 12.92 -3.38 -4.98
N GLY A 41 11.75 -2.82 -4.70
CA GLY A 41 10.97 -1.99 -5.62
C GLY A 41 10.02 -2.79 -6.52
N THR A 42 9.90 -4.10 -6.34
CA THR A 42 8.92 -4.94 -7.06
C THR A 42 7.59 -5.00 -6.33
N VAL A 43 6.51 -5.17 -7.10
CA VAL A 43 5.16 -5.39 -6.58
C VAL A 43 4.50 -6.53 -7.32
N TRP A 44 3.77 -7.35 -6.59
CA TRP A 44 2.95 -8.43 -7.11
C TRP A 44 1.50 -8.21 -6.67
N SER A 45 0.55 -8.33 -7.59
CA SER A 45 -0.90 -8.25 -7.36
C SER A 45 -1.58 -9.58 -7.70
N SER A 46 -1.14 -10.20 -8.80
CA SER A 46 -1.62 -11.51 -9.22
C SER A 46 -0.57 -12.20 -10.11
N PRO A 47 -0.73 -13.50 -10.46
CA PRO A 47 0.25 -14.22 -11.29
C PRO A 47 0.58 -13.54 -12.62
N ASP A 48 -0.38 -12.82 -13.20
CA ASP A 48 -0.24 -12.11 -14.47
C ASP A 48 -0.03 -10.58 -14.28
N GLU A 49 0.04 -10.11 -13.04
CA GLU A 49 0.14 -8.69 -12.69
C GLU A 49 1.27 -8.47 -11.68
N ASN A 50 2.48 -8.36 -12.23
CA ASN A 50 3.69 -7.98 -11.53
C ASN A 50 4.25 -6.69 -12.12
N GLY A 51 4.98 -5.94 -11.29
CA GLY A 51 5.37 -4.59 -11.64
C GLY A 51 6.40 -4.01 -10.70
N SER A 52 6.47 -2.68 -10.72
CA SER A 52 7.27 -1.90 -9.78
C SER A 52 6.41 -0.90 -9.03
N TRP A 53 6.91 -0.40 -7.90
CA TRP A 53 6.21 0.60 -7.10
C TRP A 53 7.11 1.76 -6.69
N SER A 54 6.47 2.87 -6.36
CA SER A 54 7.11 4.02 -5.71
C SER A 54 6.11 4.77 -4.83
N THR A 55 6.62 5.64 -3.96
CA THR A 55 5.81 6.54 -3.15
C THR A 55 6.22 7.99 -3.37
N GLU A 56 5.26 8.89 -3.41
CA GLU A 56 5.45 10.35 -3.48
C GLU A 56 4.49 11.03 -2.50
N GLY A 57 4.97 11.41 -1.31
CA GLY A 57 4.12 11.92 -0.24
C GLY A 57 3.09 10.87 0.20
N ASP A 58 1.80 11.24 0.20
CA ASP A 58 0.68 10.35 0.55
C ASP A 58 0.25 9.43 -0.62
N TYR A 59 1.01 9.40 -1.73
CA TYR A 59 0.64 8.66 -2.93
C TYR A 59 1.50 7.42 -3.15
N LEU A 60 0.84 6.30 -3.44
CA LEU A 60 1.40 5.05 -3.91
C LEU A 60 1.22 4.99 -5.43
N HIS A 61 2.30 4.77 -6.15
CA HIS A 61 2.28 4.52 -7.59
C HIS A 61 2.64 3.06 -7.85
N LEU A 62 1.77 2.35 -8.57
CA LEU A 62 1.98 0.98 -9.03
C LEU A 62 2.14 1.00 -10.54
N TYR A 63 3.17 0.34 -11.06
CA TYR A 63 3.49 0.29 -12.48
C TYR A 63 3.44 -1.15 -12.96
N PHE A 64 2.31 -1.53 -13.54
CA PHE A 64 2.07 -2.84 -14.15
C PHE A 64 2.09 -2.73 -15.68
N GLU A 65 2.14 -3.89 -16.36
CA GLU A 65 2.13 -3.92 -17.84
C GLU A 65 0.83 -3.37 -18.45
N ASN A 66 -0.30 -3.52 -17.74
CA ASN A 66 -1.62 -3.03 -18.15
C ASN A 66 -1.77 -1.50 -17.98
N GLY A 67 -0.90 -0.85 -17.19
CA GLY A 67 -0.87 0.59 -16.99
C GLY A 67 -0.43 1.00 -15.58
N PRO A 68 -0.12 2.29 -15.38
CA PRO A 68 0.15 2.82 -14.05
C PRO A 68 -1.15 3.06 -13.27
N HIS A 69 -1.13 2.71 -11.99
CA HIS A 69 -2.17 3.04 -11.03
C HIS A 69 -1.58 3.98 -9.97
N THR A 70 -2.38 4.93 -9.50
CA THR A 70 -1.98 5.85 -8.43
C THR A 70 -3.08 5.89 -7.39
N PHE A 71 -2.71 5.64 -6.15
CA PHE A 71 -3.61 5.65 -5.01
C PHE A 71 -3.08 6.64 -4.00
N ARG A 72 -3.98 7.35 -3.31
CA ARG A 72 -3.61 7.90 -2.01
C ARG A 72 -3.63 6.76 -1.00
N PHE A 73 -2.65 6.69 -0.13
CA PHE A 73 -2.55 5.62 0.86
C PHE A 73 -2.32 6.16 2.27
N THR A 74 -2.68 5.36 3.26
CA THR A 74 -2.21 5.49 4.64
C THR A 74 -2.17 4.12 5.30
N ILE A 75 -1.42 4.02 6.40
CA ILE A 75 -1.33 2.82 7.21
C ILE A 75 -1.81 3.15 8.61
N GLU A 76 -2.96 2.61 8.98
CA GLU A 76 -3.63 2.86 10.26
C GLU A 76 -3.95 1.53 10.92
N GLY A 77 -3.61 1.39 12.20
CA GLY A 77 -3.74 0.11 12.91
C GLY A 77 -2.90 -1.03 12.30
N GLY A 78 -1.88 -0.70 11.50
CA GLY A 78 -1.09 -1.66 10.72
C GLY A 78 -1.77 -2.16 9.44
N TRP A 79 -2.93 -1.60 9.08
CA TRP A 79 -3.69 -1.97 7.88
C TRP A 79 -3.46 -0.95 6.78
N LEU A 80 -3.39 -1.41 5.53
CA LEU A 80 -3.22 -0.54 4.37
C LEU A 80 -4.58 -0.07 3.86
N TRP A 81 -4.73 1.24 3.74
CA TRP A 81 -5.93 1.88 3.22
C TRP A 81 -5.57 2.62 1.93
N LEU A 82 -6.18 2.22 0.82
CA LEU A 82 -5.99 2.84 -0.49
C LEU A 82 -7.28 3.54 -0.94
N THR A 83 -7.15 4.74 -1.47
CA THR A 83 -8.24 5.43 -2.18
C THR A 83 -7.75 5.98 -3.52
N ASN A 84 -8.66 6.10 -4.48
CA ASN A 84 -8.38 6.75 -5.75
C ASN A 84 -9.40 7.89 -5.95
N SER A 85 -8.92 9.02 -6.46
CA SER A 85 -9.73 10.20 -6.75
C SER A 85 -10.92 9.85 -7.66
N GLY A 86 -12.12 9.68 -7.08
CA GLY A 86 -13.35 9.38 -7.80
C GLY A 86 -14.04 8.06 -7.45
N VAL A 87 -13.50 7.30 -6.49
CA VAL A 87 -14.19 6.15 -5.89
C VAL A 87 -14.58 6.50 -4.46
N ASP A 88 -15.84 6.30 -4.10
CA ASP A 88 -16.29 6.46 -2.72
C ASP A 88 -15.72 5.33 -1.86
N GLY A 89 -15.04 5.69 -0.77
CA GLY A 89 -14.48 4.77 0.21
C GLY A 89 -13.03 4.34 -0.05
N CYS A 90 -12.58 3.36 0.73
CA CYS A 90 -11.23 2.80 0.68
C CYS A 90 -11.23 1.32 0.37
N ILE A 91 -10.22 0.91 -0.41
CA ILE A 91 -9.79 -0.48 -0.51
C ILE A 91 -8.88 -0.73 0.68
N VAL A 92 -9.15 -1.80 1.42
CA VAL A 92 -8.53 -2.07 2.71
C VAL A 92 -7.83 -3.42 2.66
N PHE A 93 -6.62 -3.48 3.19
CA PHE A 93 -5.87 -4.72 3.31
C PHE A 93 -5.30 -4.90 4.72
N ALA A 94 -5.37 -6.13 5.21
CA ALA A 94 -4.76 -6.54 6.47
C ALA A 94 -3.28 -6.90 6.26
N PRO A 95 -2.41 -6.71 7.27
CA PRO A 95 -0.99 -7.09 7.20
C PRO A 95 -0.76 -8.60 7.37
N GLU A 96 -1.82 -9.37 7.62
CA GLU A 96 -1.76 -10.80 7.87
C GLU A 96 -3.03 -11.47 7.32
N MET A 97 -2.90 -12.74 6.95
CA MET A 97 -4.03 -13.55 6.52
C MET A 97 -4.97 -13.84 7.70
N ILE A 98 -6.21 -13.36 7.62
CA ILE A 98 -7.26 -13.56 8.62
C ILE A 98 -8.54 -14.05 7.96
N ASN A 99 -9.44 -14.68 8.71
CA ASN A 99 -10.72 -15.11 8.14
C ASN A 99 -11.63 -13.91 7.85
N GLU A 100 -12.62 -14.10 6.98
CA GLU A 100 -13.55 -13.03 6.55
C GLU A 100 -14.32 -12.39 7.72
N ASP A 101 -14.78 -13.19 8.69
CA ASP A 101 -15.50 -12.69 9.86
C ASP A 101 -14.60 -11.74 10.69
N GLU A 102 -13.35 -12.15 10.96
CA GLU A 102 -12.39 -11.33 11.68
C GLU A 102 -11.99 -10.07 10.90
N PHE A 103 -11.87 -10.18 9.57
CA PHE A 103 -11.56 -9.05 8.72
C PHE A 103 -12.63 -7.96 8.82
N GLU A 104 -13.89 -8.33 8.67
CA GLU A 104 -15.04 -7.41 8.75
C GLU A 104 -15.28 -6.91 10.18
N ASP A 105 -14.91 -7.67 11.22
CA ASP A 105 -15.00 -7.22 12.62
C ASP A 105 -13.92 -6.19 12.98
N ARG A 106 -12.69 -6.33 12.46
CA ARG A 106 -11.54 -5.44 12.77
C ARG A 106 -11.57 -4.15 11.96
N LYS A 107 -11.96 -4.21 10.69
CA LYS A 107 -12.01 -3.08 9.76
C LYS A 107 -12.73 -1.82 10.32
N PRO A 108 -13.96 -1.89 10.87
CA PRO A 108 -14.65 -0.71 11.38
C PRO A 108 -13.97 -0.14 12.64
N GLN A 109 -13.40 -0.99 13.51
CA GLN A 109 -12.70 -0.53 14.71
C GLN A 109 -11.49 0.34 14.34
N ILE A 110 -10.72 -0.10 13.35
CA ILE A 110 -9.56 0.65 12.84
C ILE A 110 -10.02 1.92 12.13
N LEU A 111 -11.17 1.91 11.45
CA LEU A 111 -11.70 3.09 10.79
C LEU A 111 -12.22 4.16 11.77
N GLU A 112 -12.82 3.76 12.89
CA GLU A 112 -13.27 4.69 13.93
C GLU A 112 -12.10 5.25 14.77
N GLU A 113 -11.05 4.45 14.98
CA GLU A 113 -9.85 4.84 15.73
C GLU A 113 -8.85 5.63 14.86
N GLY A 114 -8.79 5.32 13.57
CA GLY A 114 -7.94 5.97 12.58
C GLY A 114 -8.53 7.30 12.12
N ASN A 115 -7.68 8.29 11.86
CA ASN A 115 -8.11 9.59 11.31
C ASN A 115 -8.40 9.49 9.79
N LEU A 116 -9.25 8.53 9.40
CA LEU A 116 -9.53 8.17 8.00
C LEU A 116 -10.68 8.96 7.38
N GLU A 117 -11.39 9.81 8.14
CA GLU A 117 -12.52 10.61 7.63
C GLU A 117 -12.15 11.53 6.45
N GLY A 118 -10.88 11.91 6.30
CA GLY A 118 -10.38 12.70 5.17
C GLY A 118 -9.83 11.88 4.00
N LEU A 119 -9.81 10.55 4.10
CA LEU A 119 -9.25 9.63 3.11
C LEU A 119 -10.30 8.64 2.58
N CYS A 120 -11.18 8.14 3.46
CA CYS A 120 -12.16 7.09 3.19
C CYS A 120 -13.62 7.54 3.39
N GLY A 121 -13.84 8.83 3.63
CA GLY A 121 -15.16 9.44 3.93
C GLY A 121 -15.90 9.99 2.73
#